data_AF-A0A6B3GUZ0-F1
#
_entry.id   AF-A0A6B3GUZ0-F1
#
_cell.length_a   1.000
_cell.length_b   1.000
_cell.length_c   1.000
_cell.angle_alpha   90.00
_cell.angle_beta   90.00
_cell.angle_gamma   90.00
#
_symmetry.space_group_name_H-M   'P 1'
#
loop_
_entity.id
_entity.type
_entity.pdbx_description
1 polymer ?
#
loop_
_entity_poly.entity_id
_entity_poly.type
_entity_poly.pdbx_seq_one_letter_code
_entity_poly.pdbx_strand_id
1 'polypeptide(L)' 'ADVSAWLVCRVVSRVPAGDHRIVIAEAVAGSPSGAGRPLVYHQGRFTALRD' A
#
# COMPACT_ATOMS: atom_id res chain seq x y z
N ALA A 1 0.18 -16.00 5.02
CA ALA A 1 1.23 -15.42 4.17
C ALA A 1 1.69 -14.14 4.84
N ASP A 2 3.00 -13.92 4.91
CA ASP A 2 3.56 -12.68 5.45
C ASP A 2 3.34 -11.51 4.48
N VAL A 3 3.44 -10.26 4.94
CA VAL A 3 3.24 -9.04 4.13
C VAL A 3 4.55 -8.62 3.46
N SER A 4 4.51 -7.71 2.47
CA SER A 4 5.74 -7.14 1.89
C SER A 4 6.42 -6.10 2.80
N ALA A 5 5.61 -5.36 3.56
CA ALA A 5 6.05 -4.39 4.54
C ALA A 5 4.87 -4.02 5.45
N TRP A 6 5.17 -3.46 6.62
CA TRP A 6 4.19 -2.73 7.43
C TRP A 6 4.54 -1.24 7.47
N LEU A 7 3.51 -0.41 7.61
CA LEU A 7 3.61 1.04 7.81
C LEU A 7 2.65 1.45 8.92
N VAL A 8 3.10 2.34 9.80
CA VAL A 8 2.25 3.11 10.70
C VAL A 8 2.22 4.53 10.17
N CYS A 9 1.03 5.06 9.92
CA CYS A 9 0.87 6.38 9.33
C CYS A 9 -0.04 7.28 10.17
N ARG A 10 0.30 8.57 10.24
CA ARG A 10 -0.55 9.63 10.80
C ARG A 10 -1.28 10.31 9.65
N VAL A 11 -2.61 10.40 9.70
CA VAL A 11 -3.38 11.14 8.69
C VAL A 11 -3.09 12.62 8.81
N VAL A 12 -2.56 13.24 7.76
CA VAL A 12 -2.22 14.67 7.74
C VAL A 12 -3.21 15.48 6.91
N SER A 13 -3.88 14.88 5.94
CA SER A 13 -4.93 15.55 5.16
C SER A 13 -5.92 14.56 4.54
N ARG A 14 -7.12 15.06 4.22
CA ARG A 14 -8.16 14.34 3.48
C ARG A 14 -8.75 15.24 2.41
N VAL A 15 -8.43 14.96 1.14
CA VAL A 15 -8.87 15.74 -0.01
C VAL A 15 -10.13 15.11 -0.63
N PRO A 16 -11.21 15.88 -0.90
CA PRO A 16 -12.36 15.39 -1.66
C PRO A 16 -11.95 14.92 -3.06
N ALA A 17 -12.45 13.75 -3.50
CA ALA A 17 -12.17 13.20 -4.82
C ALA A 17 -13.42 12.46 -5.35
N GLY A 18 -14.45 13.24 -5.69
CA GLY A 18 -15.74 12.69 -6.13
C GLY A 18 -16.43 11.90 -5.01
N ASP A 19 -16.75 10.65 -5.30
CA ASP A 19 -17.31 9.66 -4.36
C ASP A 19 -16.27 9.07 -3.39
N HIS A 20 -15.00 9.47 -3.50
CA HIS A 20 -13.90 9.03 -2.64
C HIS A 20 -13.22 10.18 -1.90
N ARG A 21 -12.28 9.81 -1.02
CA ARG A 21 -11.35 10.73 -0.36
C ARG A 21 -9.93 10.27 -0.61
N ILE A 22 -9.08 11.19 -1.05
CA ILE A 22 -7.64 10.97 -1.04
C ILE A 22 -7.15 11.23 0.38
N VAL A 23 -6.56 10.22 1.01
CA VAL A 23 -5.95 10.35 2.34
C VAL A 23 -4.45 10.55 2.15
N ILE A 24 -3.93 11.68 2.62
CA ILE A 24 -2.50 11.93 2.71
C ILE A 24 -2.10 11.58 4.14
N ALA A 25 -1.16 10.65 4.28
CA ALA A 25 -0.68 10.20 5.57
C ALA A 25 0.85 10.24 5.61
N GLU A 26 1.39 10.77 6.70
CA GLU A 26 2.82 10.75 7.01
C GLU A 26 3.17 9.37 7.56
N ALA A 27 4.16 8.69 6.96
CA ALA A 27 4.68 7.45 7.50
C ALA A 27 5.55 7.75 8.72
N VAL A 28 5.12 7.33 9.91
CA VAL A 28 5.81 7.59 11.18
C VAL A 28 6.67 6.41 11.63
N ALA A 29 6.38 5.21 11.13
CA ALA A 29 7.21 4.03 11.26
C ALA A 29 6.93 3.05 10.12
N GLY A 30 7.87 2.17 9.83
CA GLY A 30 7.67 1.07 8.88
C GLY A 30 8.78 0.03 8.99
N SER A 31 8.51 -1.19 8.55
CA SER A 31 9.58 -2.13 8.23
C SER A 31 9.25 -3.00 7.03
N PRO A 32 10.24 -3.23 6.15
CA PRO A 32 10.12 -4.18 5.06
C PRO A 32 10.25 -5.61 5.57
N SER A 33 9.62 -6.56 4.87
CA SER A 33 9.68 -8.00 5.20
C SER A 33 10.63 -8.79 4.28
N GLY A 34 11.69 -8.14 3.76
CA GLY A 34 12.63 -8.74 2.81
C GLY A 34 12.15 -8.73 1.35
N ALA A 35 12.93 -9.35 0.45
CA ALA A 35 12.71 -9.37 -1.01
C ALA A 35 11.55 -10.31 -1.43
N GLY A 36 10.38 -10.15 -0.81
CA GLY A 36 9.19 -10.93 -1.13
C GLY A 36 8.70 -10.69 -2.57
N ARG A 37 7.83 -11.58 -3.05
CA ARG A 37 7.12 -11.41 -4.33
C ARG A 37 5.79 -10.69 -4.06
N PRO A 38 5.69 -9.36 -4.24
CA PRO A 38 4.48 -8.63 -3.89
C PRO A 38 3.30 -9.11 -4.74
N LEU A 39 2.12 -9.16 -4.12
CA LEU A 39 0.87 -9.42 -4.82
C LEU A 39 0.54 -8.22 -5.70
N VAL A 40 0.30 -8.47 -6.98
CA VAL A 40 -0.08 -7.44 -7.95
C VAL A 40 -1.54 -7.63 -8.32
N TYR A 41 -2.33 -6.56 -8.30
CA TYR A 41 -3.68 -6.56 -8.85
C TYR A 41 -3.69 -5.80 -10.19
N HIS A 42 -4.11 -6.49 -11.25
CA HIS A 42 -4.17 -5.91 -12.60
C HIS A 42 -5.31 -6.57 -13.38
N GLN A 43 -6.14 -5.75 -14.03
CA GLN A 43 -7.24 -6.22 -14.89
C GLN A 43 -8.18 -7.23 -14.21
N GLY A 44 -8.65 -6.90 -13.00
CA GLY A 44 -9.61 -7.74 -12.30
C GLY A 44 -9.01 -8.99 -11.65
N ARG A 45 -7.69 -9.21 -11.73
CA ARG A 45 -7.05 -10.45 -11.28
C ARG A 45 -5.78 -10.18 -10.47
N PHE A 46 -5.45 -11.12 -9.60
CA PHE A 46 -4.19 -11.14 -8.86
C PHE A 46 -3.10 -11.89 -9.65
N THR A 47 -1.88 -11.37 -9.62
CA THR A 47 -0.68 -11.93 -10.24
C THR A 47 0.56 -11.61 -9.41
N ALA A 48 1.75 -12.00 -9.88
CA ALA A 48 3.04 -11.66 -9.31
C ALA A 48 3.92 -10.93 -10.33
N LEU A 49 4.97 -10.27 -9.86
CA LEU A 49 6.02 -9.73 -10.73
C LEU A 49 6.76 -10.87 -11.45
N ARG A 50 7.26 -10.56 -12.63
CA ARG A 50 8.21 -11.41 -13.37
C ARG A 50 9.60 -11.24 -12.75
N ASP A 51 10.41 -12.28 -12.85
CA ASP A 51 11.83 -12.24 -12.48
C ASP A 51 12.66 -11.47 -13.52
#